data_AF-A0A9N8HW47-F1
#
_entry.id   AF-A0A9N8HW47-F1
#
_cell.length_a   1.000
_cell.length_b   1.000
_cell.length_c   1.000
_cell.angle_alpha   90.00
_cell.angle_beta   90.00
_cell.angle_gamma   90.00
#
_symmetry.space_group_name_H-M   'P 1'
#
loop_
_entity.id
_entity.type
_entity.pdbx_description
1 polymer ?
#
loop_
_entity_poly.entity_id
_entity_poly.type
_entity_poly.pdbx_seq_one_letter_code
_entity_poly.pdbx_strand_id
1 'polypeptide(L)'
;MDSIARTVADYALITKHSKRSSNPNWHRNSSGTSSRTDASPELPFVVGAGLGRTGTHSLQAALATLGYRSRFHMSEIMGRYVSPEPWFELARTERDTGVKNKTLALQAAQSVIDQGYRATTDYPCCLLYPEFLELTDGKVILSVRSNASGWKKSILETLAVLPRPFF
;
A
#
# COMPACT_ATOMS: atom_id res chain seq x y z
N MET A 1 3.87 -26.71 -7.75
CA MET A 1 3.30 -26.41 -6.40
C MET A 1 4.23 -25.54 -5.55
N ASP A 2 5.42 -25.19 -6.05
CA ASP A 2 6.48 -24.63 -5.20
C ASP A 2 6.74 -23.13 -5.36
N SER A 3 6.20 -22.44 -6.36
CA SER A 3 6.67 -21.08 -6.72
C SER A 3 5.95 -19.93 -6.00
N ILE A 4 4.66 -20.05 -5.70
CA ILE A 4 3.85 -18.91 -5.19
C ILE A 4 3.84 -18.85 -3.65
N ALA A 5 3.84 -20.01 -2.98
CA ALA A 5 4.11 -20.08 -1.54
C ALA A 5 5.52 -19.59 -1.20
N ARG A 6 6.47 -19.68 -2.15
CA ARG A 6 7.79 -19.05 -2.06
C ARG A 6 7.70 -17.53 -2.20
N THR A 7 6.93 -16.96 -3.13
CA THR A 7 6.81 -15.50 -3.26
C THR A 7 6.30 -14.79 -1.99
N VAL A 8 5.32 -15.37 -1.28
CA VAL A 8 4.83 -14.83 0.00
C VAL A 8 5.83 -15.09 1.16
N ALA A 9 6.58 -16.19 1.11
CA ALA A 9 7.61 -16.52 2.10
C ALA A 9 8.92 -15.75 1.91
N ASP A 10 9.30 -15.44 0.67
CA ASP A 10 10.50 -14.70 0.28
C ASP A 10 10.37 -13.23 0.66
N TYR A 11 9.16 -12.66 0.52
CA TYR A 11 8.86 -11.32 1.05
C TYR A 11 8.97 -11.23 2.58
N ALA A 12 8.72 -12.32 3.32
CA ALA A 12 8.88 -12.36 4.77
C ALA A 12 10.35 -12.49 5.23
N LEU A 13 11.28 -12.84 4.33
CA LEU A 13 12.72 -12.96 4.63
C LEU A 13 13.50 -11.65 4.40
N ILE A 14 12.97 -10.72 3.59
CA ILE A 14 13.61 -9.45 3.24
C ILE A 14 13.63 -8.44 4.40
N THR A 15 12.81 -8.62 5.44
CA THR A 15 12.71 -7.66 6.56
C THR A 15 13.84 -7.75 7.60
N LYS A 16 14.89 -8.54 7.38
CA LYS A 16 15.97 -8.70 8.37
C LYS A 16 17.08 -7.64 8.34
N HIS A 17 17.19 -6.79 7.34
CA HIS A 17 18.26 -5.76 7.31
C HIS A 17 17.73 -4.37 6.95
N SER A 18 17.23 -3.65 7.96
CA SER A 18 17.16 -2.19 7.89
C SER A 18 17.72 -1.61 9.19
N LYS A 19 18.91 -1.02 9.10
CA LYS A 19 19.52 -0.29 10.20
C LYS A 19 18.73 1.00 10.41
N ARG A 20 18.31 1.20 11.66
CA ARG A 20 17.55 2.35 12.15
C ARG A 20 18.36 3.64 11.89
N SER A 21 17.86 4.51 11.01
CA SER A 21 18.37 5.88 10.87
C SER A 21 17.58 6.81 11.79
N SER A 22 18.27 7.44 12.73
CA SER A 22 17.74 8.48 13.61
C SER A 22 18.00 9.85 13.00
N ASN A 23 16.96 10.57 12.59
CA ASN A 23 17.10 11.99 12.23
C ASN A 23 16.03 12.84 12.94
N PRO A 24 16.41 13.74 13.88
CA PRO A 24 15.48 14.41 14.78
C PRO A 24 15.26 15.89 14.43
N ASN A 25 14.83 16.23 13.21
CA ASN A 25 14.51 17.62 12.86
C ASN A 25 13.36 17.71 11.85
N TRP A 26 12.12 17.90 12.34
CA TRP A 26 10.94 18.13 11.48
C TRP A 26 10.43 19.58 11.51
N HIS A 27 11.12 20.53 12.13
CA HIS A 27 10.65 21.92 12.14
C HIS A 27 11.17 22.72 10.95
N ARG A 28 10.24 23.20 10.10
CA ARG A 28 10.43 24.46 9.39
C ARG A 28 9.08 25.19 9.20
N ASN A 29 9.11 26.46 9.56
CA ASN A 29 8.02 27.43 9.50
C ASN A 29 7.62 27.81 8.07
N SER A 30 6.38 28.28 7.90
CA SER A 30 5.99 29.16 6.81
C SER A 30 5.13 30.31 7.33
N SER A 31 5.73 31.48 7.48
CA SER A 31 5.05 32.77 7.63
C SER A 31 4.78 33.35 6.25
N GLY A 32 3.51 33.35 5.84
CA GLY A 32 3.04 33.96 4.61
C GLY A 32 1.56 34.32 4.73
N THR A 33 1.28 35.62 4.79
CA THR A 33 -0.07 36.20 4.77
C THR A 33 -0.68 36.01 3.38
N SER A 34 -1.74 35.21 3.28
CA SER A 34 -2.57 35.11 2.08
C SER A 34 -4.01 34.78 2.47
N SER A 35 -4.93 35.48 1.81
CA SER A 35 -6.38 35.54 2.03
C SER A 35 -7.03 34.16 2.15
N ARG A 36 -7.80 33.96 3.22
CA ARG A 36 -8.58 32.73 3.47
C ARG A 36 -9.71 32.61 2.45
N THR A 37 -9.52 31.77 1.44
CA THR A 37 -10.64 31.02 0.88
C THR A 37 -11.03 29.96 1.91
N ASP A 38 -12.32 29.81 2.19
CA ASP A 38 -12.90 28.83 3.12
C ASP A 38 -12.85 27.39 2.55
N ALA A 39 -11.73 27.04 1.93
CA ALA A 39 -11.44 25.69 1.49
C ALA A 39 -10.87 24.94 2.70
N SER A 40 -11.61 23.96 3.22
CA SER A 40 -11.01 22.96 4.10
C SER A 40 -9.72 22.45 3.45
N PRO A 41 -8.58 22.42 4.17
CA PRO A 41 -7.32 22.00 3.57
C PRO A 41 -7.48 20.62 2.93
N GLU A 42 -7.08 20.49 1.66
CA GLU A 42 -7.15 19.19 0.97
C GLU A 42 -6.36 18.15 1.78
N LEU A 43 -7.01 17.03 2.07
CA LEU A 43 -6.38 15.95 2.81
C LEU A 43 -5.18 15.40 2.00
N PRO A 44 -3.99 15.23 2.61
CA PRO A 44 -2.83 14.71 1.90
C PRO A 44 -3.09 13.27 1.46
N PHE A 45 -2.46 12.83 0.37
CA PHE A 45 -2.54 11.42 -0.03
C PHE A 45 -2.01 10.51 1.10
N VAL A 46 -2.67 9.39 1.38
CA VAL A 46 -2.23 8.44 2.42
C VAL A 46 -1.93 7.08 1.82
N VAL A 47 -0.76 6.53 2.16
CA VAL A 47 -0.36 5.19 1.76
C VAL A 47 -0.28 4.28 2.98
N GLY A 48 -1.13 3.27 3.03
CA GLY A 48 -1.03 2.17 3.99
C GLY A 48 0.01 1.16 3.53
N ALA A 49 1.20 1.17 4.16
CA ALA A 49 2.29 0.23 3.88
C ALA A 49 2.18 -1.09 4.68
N GLY A 50 1.13 -1.24 5.49
CA GLY A 50 0.87 -2.48 6.23
C GLY A 50 0.41 -3.61 5.31
N LEU A 51 1.01 -4.79 5.48
CA LEU A 51 0.60 -6.00 4.75
C LEU A 51 -0.84 -6.40 5.11
N GLY A 52 -1.46 -7.22 4.27
CA GLY A 52 -2.74 -7.84 4.59
C GLY A 52 -2.73 -8.48 5.98
N ARG A 53 -3.87 -8.45 6.66
CA ARG A 53 -4.06 -9.00 8.02
C ARG A 53 -3.26 -8.30 9.13
N THR A 54 -2.83 -7.06 8.89
CA THR A 54 -2.29 -6.13 9.91
C THR A 54 -3.31 -5.06 10.35
N GLY A 55 -4.60 -5.27 10.09
CA GLY A 55 -5.66 -4.31 10.42
C GLY A 55 -6.01 -3.34 9.28
N THR A 56 -5.76 -3.72 8.03
CA THR A 56 -5.94 -2.88 6.82
C THR A 56 -7.37 -2.37 6.65
N HIS A 57 -8.39 -3.22 6.84
CA HIS A 57 -9.80 -2.78 6.82
C HIS A 57 -10.12 -1.78 7.93
N SER A 58 -9.63 -2.01 9.15
CA SER A 58 -9.83 -1.07 10.26
C SER A 58 -9.17 0.28 9.96
N LEU A 59 -7.99 0.28 9.36
CA LEU A 59 -7.32 1.50 8.90
C LEU A 59 -8.12 2.20 7.79
N GLN A 60 -8.63 1.46 6.80
CA GLN A 60 -9.49 2.01 5.75
C GLN A 60 -10.76 2.66 6.32
N ALA A 61 -11.37 2.04 7.34
CA ALA A 61 -12.54 2.59 8.04
C ALA A 61 -12.19 3.86 8.83
N ALA A 62 -11.06 3.87 9.54
CA ALA A 62 -10.58 5.06 10.26
C ALA A 62 -10.30 6.24 9.30
N LEU A 63 -9.70 5.98 8.14
CA LEU A 63 -9.49 6.99 7.10
C LEU A 63 -10.82 7.55 6.58
N ALA A 64 -11.88 6.73 6.48
CA ALA A 64 -13.22 7.20 6.15
C ALA A 64 -13.71 8.26 7.16
N THR A 65 -13.56 7.96 8.46
CA THR A 65 -13.95 8.85 9.55
C THR A 65 -13.17 10.17 9.51
N LEU A 66 -11.92 10.13 9.05
CA LEU A 66 -11.07 11.32 8.86
C LEU A 66 -11.39 12.12 7.59
N GLY A 67 -12.39 11.70 6.80
CA GLY A 67 -12.85 12.43 5.61
C GLY A 67 -12.27 11.93 4.29
N TYR A 68 -11.48 10.85 4.28
CA TYR A 68 -11.03 10.24 3.02
C TYR A 68 -12.20 9.50 2.36
N ARG A 69 -12.80 10.11 1.34
CA ARG A 69 -13.96 9.53 0.64
C ARG A 69 -13.57 8.34 -0.24
N SER A 70 -12.56 8.52 -1.08
CA SER A 70 -12.06 7.49 -2.00
C SER A 70 -10.81 6.82 -1.44
N ARG A 71 -10.93 5.52 -1.11
CA ARG A 71 -9.88 4.72 -0.43
C ARG A 71 -9.74 3.36 -1.11
N PHE A 72 -8.56 3.08 -1.65
CA PHE A 72 -8.26 1.79 -2.26
C PHE A 72 -8.02 0.72 -1.18
N HIS A 73 -8.53 -0.48 -1.42
CA HIS A 73 -8.22 -1.69 -0.65
C HIS A 73 -8.26 -2.91 -1.60
N MET A 74 -7.63 -4.03 -1.24
CA MET A 74 -7.68 -5.28 -2.04
C MET A 74 -9.11 -5.72 -2.39
N SER A 75 -10.09 -5.38 -1.55
CA SER A 75 -11.51 -5.63 -1.80
C SER A 75 -12.05 -4.97 -3.07
N GLU A 76 -11.46 -3.85 -3.51
CA GLU A 76 -11.85 -3.18 -4.75
C GLU A 76 -11.53 -4.04 -5.98
N ILE A 77 -10.40 -4.75 -5.96
CA ILE A 77 -10.04 -5.73 -6.99
C ILE A 77 -10.94 -6.97 -6.89
N MET A 78 -11.13 -7.50 -5.68
CA MET A 78 -11.99 -8.69 -5.49
C MET A 78 -13.44 -8.44 -5.91
N GLY A 79 -13.94 -7.22 -5.71
CA GLY A 79 -15.24 -6.75 -6.15
C GLY A 79 -15.32 -6.40 -7.64
N ARG A 80 -14.22 -6.50 -8.39
CA ARG A 80 -14.09 -6.13 -9.82
C ARG A 80 -14.36 -4.65 -10.11
N TYR A 81 -14.21 -3.79 -9.13
CA TYR A 81 -14.28 -2.33 -9.30
C TYR A 81 -12.99 -1.77 -9.91
N VAL A 82 -11.87 -2.47 -9.72
CA VAL A 82 -10.56 -2.11 -10.25
C VAL A 82 -9.94 -3.31 -10.97
N SER A 83 -9.39 -3.07 -12.16
CA SER A 83 -8.69 -4.10 -12.93
C SER A 83 -7.38 -4.51 -12.25
N PRO A 84 -7.10 -5.81 -12.03
CA PRO A 84 -5.85 -6.27 -11.44
C PRO A 84 -4.63 -6.16 -12.38
N GLU A 85 -4.85 -5.87 -13.67
CA GLU A 85 -3.85 -6.05 -14.72
C GLU A 85 -2.53 -5.29 -14.49
N PRO A 86 -2.50 -4.01 -14.05
CA PRO A 86 -1.25 -3.29 -13.84
C PRO A 86 -0.32 -3.98 -12.81
N TRP A 87 -0.91 -4.60 -11.79
CA TRP A 87 -0.14 -5.32 -10.76
C TRP A 87 0.25 -6.72 -11.20
N PHE A 88 -0.57 -7.38 -12.01
CA PHE A 88 -0.20 -8.67 -12.59
C PHE A 88 0.93 -8.53 -13.61
N GLU A 89 0.91 -7.47 -14.43
CA GLU A 89 2.01 -7.17 -15.34
C GLU A 89 3.31 -6.93 -14.57
N LEU A 90 3.27 -6.05 -13.56
CA LEU A 90 4.41 -5.84 -12.66
C LEU A 90 4.90 -7.17 -12.07
N ALA A 91 4.04 -7.93 -11.40
CA ALA A 91 4.42 -9.17 -10.73
C ALA A 91 5.00 -10.22 -11.69
N ARG A 92 4.46 -10.34 -12.92
CA ARG A 92 5.01 -11.24 -13.95
C ARG A 92 6.41 -10.79 -14.37
N THR A 93 6.62 -9.50 -14.64
CA THR A 93 7.94 -8.96 -14.99
C THR A 93 8.95 -9.14 -13.85
N GLU A 94 8.55 -8.90 -12.60
CA GLU A 94 9.44 -9.11 -11.44
C GLU A 94 9.85 -10.58 -11.32
N ARG A 95 8.92 -11.50 -11.49
CA ARG A 95 9.18 -12.94 -11.47
C ARG A 95 10.11 -13.36 -12.61
N ASP A 96 9.91 -12.84 -13.81
CA ASP A 96 10.65 -13.28 -15.00
C ASP A 96 12.07 -12.67 -15.05
N THR A 97 12.26 -11.47 -14.50
CA THR A 97 13.55 -10.76 -14.51
C THR A 97 14.30 -10.80 -13.17
N GLY A 98 13.62 -11.15 -12.08
CA GLY A 98 14.17 -11.12 -10.72
C GLY A 98 14.29 -9.71 -10.11
N VAL A 99 13.82 -8.66 -10.80
CA VAL A 99 13.98 -7.26 -10.38
C VAL A 99 12.65 -6.50 -10.50
N LYS A 100 12.35 -5.66 -9.50
CA LYS A 100 11.22 -4.72 -9.56
C LYS A 100 11.36 -3.75 -10.72
N ASN A 101 10.47 -3.85 -11.70
CA ASN A 101 10.43 -2.89 -12.81
C ASN A 101 9.82 -1.57 -12.33
N LYS A 102 10.68 -0.56 -12.13
CA LYS A 102 10.28 0.75 -11.61
C LYS A 102 9.21 1.44 -12.47
N THR A 103 9.30 1.34 -13.80
CA THR A 103 8.33 1.96 -14.71
C THR A 103 6.94 1.35 -14.53
N LEU A 104 6.85 0.02 -14.51
CA LEU A 104 5.58 -0.69 -14.27
C LEU A 104 5.03 -0.39 -12.87
N ALA A 105 5.90 -0.28 -11.87
CA ALA A 105 5.51 0.05 -10.50
C ALA A 105 4.91 1.47 -10.39
N LEU A 106 5.54 2.46 -11.05
CA LEU A 106 5.00 3.82 -11.13
C LEU A 106 3.69 3.86 -11.91
N GLN A 107 3.56 3.12 -13.01
CA GLN A 107 2.31 3.02 -13.77
C GLN A 107 1.18 2.40 -12.93
N ALA A 108 1.47 1.34 -12.19
CA ALA A 108 0.50 0.72 -11.29
C ALA A 108 0.05 1.70 -10.18
N ALA A 109 0.97 2.44 -9.56
CA ALA A 109 0.64 3.46 -8.57
C ALA A 109 -0.16 4.63 -9.18
N GLN A 110 0.23 5.12 -10.36
CA GLN A 110 -0.47 6.19 -11.07
C GLN A 110 -1.90 5.78 -11.43
N SER A 111 -2.12 4.52 -11.84
CA SER A 111 -3.46 4.03 -12.16
C SER A 111 -4.45 4.15 -11.00
N VAL A 112 -3.98 4.07 -9.76
CA VAL A 112 -4.80 4.26 -8.55
C VAL A 112 -5.14 5.73 -8.34
N ILE A 113 -4.17 6.61 -8.57
CA ILE A 113 -4.35 8.07 -8.46
C ILE A 113 -5.35 8.56 -9.52
N ASP A 114 -5.24 8.06 -10.75
CA ASP A 114 -6.09 8.43 -11.89
C ASP A 114 -7.55 7.98 -11.69
N GLN A 115 -7.77 6.90 -10.95
CA GLN A 115 -9.10 6.44 -10.52
C GLN A 115 -9.70 7.28 -9.38
N GLY A 116 -9.01 8.33 -8.94
CA GLY A 116 -9.51 9.26 -7.92
C GLY A 116 -9.35 8.78 -6.48
N TYR A 117 -8.63 7.68 -6.24
CA TYR A 117 -8.28 7.29 -4.87
C TYR A 117 -7.34 8.32 -4.24
N ARG A 118 -7.54 8.59 -2.95
CA ARG A 118 -6.72 9.53 -2.15
C ARG A 118 -6.12 8.90 -0.89
N ALA A 119 -6.42 7.64 -0.67
CA ALA A 119 -5.81 6.81 0.34
C ALA A 119 -5.73 5.37 -0.17
N THR A 120 -4.71 4.63 0.24
CA THR A 120 -4.56 3.20 -0.09
C THR A 120 -4.29 2.39 1.17
N THR A 121 -4.74 1.15 1.18
CA THR A 121 -4.52 0.18 2.25
C THR A 121 -4.45 -1.22 1.65
N ASP A 122 -3.77 -2.15 2.32
CA ASP A 122 -3.64 -3.55 1.88
C ASP A 122 -2.90 -3.72 0.53
N TYR A 123 -2.80 -4.96 0.10
CA TYR A 123 -2.31 -5.30 -1.23
C TYR A 123 -3.21 -4.72 -2.33
N PRO A 124 -2.68 -4.54 -3.55
CA PRO A 124 -1.25 -4.55 -3.88
C PRO A 124 -0.53 -3.24 -3.51
N CYS A 125 -1.27 -2.18 -3.16
CA CYS A 125 -0.73 -0.84 -2.94
C CYS A 125 0.29 -0.74 -1.80
N CYS A 126 0.20 -1.59 -0.78
CA CYS A 126 1.19 -1.60 0.32
C CYS A 126 2.63 -1.87 -0.13
N LEU A 127 2.82 -2.47 -1.32
CA LEU A 127 4.13 -2.74 -1.93
C LEU A 127 4.66 -1.57 -2.76
N LEU A 128 3.84 -0.54 -2.99
CA LEU A 128 4.13 0.59 -3.88
C LEU A 128 4.30 1.91 -3.14
N TYR A 129 4.55 1.88 -1.81
CA TYR A 129 4.70 3.12 -1.04
C TYR A 129 5.84 4.04 -1.51
N PRO A 130 7.00 3.56 -2.01
CA PRO A 130 8.00 4.44 -2.58
C PRO A 130 7.47 5.14 -3.84
N GLU A 131 6.79 4.40 -4.72
CA GLU A 131 6.23 4.95 -5.96
C GLU A 131 5.14 5.98 -5.68
N PHE A 132 4.26 5.74 -4.71
CA PHE A 132 3.29 6.75 -4.28
C PHE A 132 3.94 8.00 -3.70
N LEU A 133 5.06 7.88 -2.98
CA LEU A 133 5.81 9.04 -2.49
C LEU A 133 6.58 9.78 -3.60
N GLU A 134 6.89 9.11 -4.71
CA GLU A 134 7.43 9.78 -5.90
C GLU A 134 6.35 10.55 -6.67
N LEU A 135 5.11 10.02 -6.69
CA LEU A 135 3.99 10.61 -7.43
C LEU A 135 3.18 11.64 -6.61
N THR A 136 3.35 11.69 -5.29
CA THR A 136 2.53 12.51 -4.38
C THR A 136 3.36 13.07 -3.21
N ASP A 137 2.92 14.18 -2.61
CA ASP A 137 3.42 14.65 -1.30
C ASP A 137 2.69 13.94 -0.12
N GLY A 138 2.48 12.64 -0.27
CA GLY A 138 1.67 11.83 0.62
C GLY A 138 2.34 11.47 1.95
N LYS A 139 1.56 10.93 2.88
CA LYS A 139 2.03 10.35 4.15
C LYS A 139 1.90 8.84 4.14
N VAL A 140 2.82 8.15 4.81
CA VAL A 140 2.81 6.68 4.93
C VAL A 140 2.39 6.27 6.33
N ILE A 141 1.47 5.31 6.42
CA ILE A 141 1.07 4.64 7.66
C ILE A 141 1.48 3.17 7.56
N LEU A 142 2.35 2.71 8.46
CA LEU A 142 2.74 1.31 8.56
C LEU A 142 2.01 0.66 9.75
N SER A 143 0.97 -0.11 9.47
CA SER A 143 0.34 -0.98 10.47
C SER A 143 1.15 -2.26 10.63
N VAL A 144 1.43 -2.63 11.88
CA VAL A 144 2.22 -3.82 12.24
C VAL A 144 1.45 -4.74 13.17
N ARG A 145 1.84 -6.00 13.23
CA ARG A 145 1.33 -6.97 14.21
C ARG A 145 2.45 -7.41 15.14
N SER A 146 2.12 -7.67 16.40
CA SER A 146 3.09 -7.91 17.48
C SER A 146 3.96 -9.15 17.28
N ASN A 147 3.50 -10.16 16.53
CA ASN A 147 4.28 -11.35 16.25
C ASN A 147 4.01 -11.94 14.86
N ALA A 148 5.07 -12.42 14.22
CA ALA A 148 5.03 -12.97 12.86
C ALA A 148 4.20 -14.26 12.78
N SER A 149 4.27 -15.13 13.79
CA SER A 149 3.53 -16.40 13.82
C SER A 149 2.01 -16.19 13.79
N GLY A 150 1.51 -15.23 14.57
CA GLY A 150 0.11 -14.85 14.63
C GLY A 150 -0.36 -14.12 13.36
N TRP A 151 0.50 -13.31 12.74
CA TRP A 151 0.25 -12.78 11.40
C TRP A 151 0.13 -13.91 10.37
N LYS A 152 1.10 -14.83 10.33
CA LYS A 152 1.11 -15.98 9.41
C LYS A 152 -0.13 -16.85 9.58
N LYS A 153 -0.50 -17.20 10.82
CA LYS A 153 -1.73 -17.94 11.10
C LYS A 153 -2.96 -17.22 10.52
N SER A 154 -3.07 -15.92 10.76
CA SER A 154 -4.18 -15.10 10.26
C SER A 154 -4.22 -14.96 8.74
N ILE A 155 -3.06 -14.95 8.07
CA ILE A 155 -2.94 -15.01 6.61
C ILE A 155 -3.45 -16.35 6.08
N LEU A 156 -2.98 -17.46 6.66
CA LEU A 156 -3.34 -18.81 6.20
C LEU A 156 -4.84 -19.09 6.35
N GLU A 157 -5.46 -18.60 7.41
CA GLU A 157 -6.90 -18.76 7.67
C GLU A 157 -7.79 -17.91 6.77
N THR A 158 -7.27 -16.86 6.11
CA THR A 158 -8.09 -15.90 5.35
C THR A 158 -7.69 -15.78 3.88
N LEU A 159 -6.41 -15.49 3.60
CA LEU A 159 -5.95 -15.21 2.25
C LEU A 159 -5.51 -16.47 1.50
N ALA A 160 -4.91 -17.45 2.20
CA ALA A 160 -4.44 -18.69 1.58
C ALA A 160 -5.57 -19.67 1.18
N VAL A 161 -6.82 -19.35 1.54
CA VAL A 161 -8.03 -20.11 1.16
C VAL A 161 -8.76 -19.50 -0.04
N LEU A 162 -8.27 -18.38 -0.60
CA LEU A 162 -8.87 -17.78 -1.79
C LEU A 162 -8.73 -18.74 -2.99
N PRO A 163 -9.80 -18.95 -3.78
CA PRO A 163 -9.76 -19.85 -4.93
C PRO A 163 -8.73 -19.38 -5.96
N ARG A 164 -8.27 -20.33 -6.78
CA ARG A 164 -7.15 -20.18 -7.72
C ARG A 164 -7.23 -19.11 -8.82
N PRO A 165 -8.33 -18.42 -9.18
CA PRO A 165 -8.22 -17.36 -10.20
C PRO A 165 -7.47 -16.11 -9.72
N PHE A 166 -7.01 -16.05 -8.47
CA PHE A 166 -6.28 -14.91 -7.89
C PHE A 166 -4.83 -15.23 -7.50
N PHE A 167 -4.30 -16.40 -7.86
CA PHE A 167 -2.91 -16.84 -7.61
C PHE A 167 -2.25 -17.46 -8.84
#